data_AF-A0A954HK20-F1
#
_entry.id   AF-A0A954HK20-F1
#
_cell.length_a   1.000
_cell.length_b   1.000
_cell.length_c   1.000
_cell.angle_alpha   90.00
_cell.angle_beta   90.00
_cell.angle_gamma   90.00
#
_symmetry.space_group_name_H-M   'P 1'
#
loop_
_entity.id
_entity.type
_entity.pdbx_description
1 polymer ?
#
loop_
_entity_poly.entity_id
_entity_poly.type
_entity_poly.pdbx_seq_one_letter_code
_entity_poly.pdbx_strand_id
1 'polypeptide(L)'
;MAGTHLQSPRITETVEILSRRIRERFPEAGLNKVCNHLLEFAREAQKTSHDISRPMYGVRVISGLLVFLFAAVFAWSFAHVRMPQQQLLANEFVQMVDAGFNAILLTGLTLFFFGSLETRVKRGRALRALHELRSLAHVIDMHQLTKDPERVLSPGRETESSPKSTMTSFQLNRYLDYCSEMLALVGKIGALYVDEFTDTEAVEAVNDLESLTTGFSRKIWQKINILQLADERQWHDPSPVAKSAETVAESSEVPPPQPPATEA
;
A
#
# COMPACT_ATOMS: atom_id res chain seq x y z
N MET A 1 -16.70 0.43 -24.19
CA MET A 1 -15.25 0.59 -24.02
C MET A 1 -14.94 0.36 -22.55
N ALA A 2 -14.31 -0.76 -22.21
CA ALA A 2 -13.93 -1.06 -20.83
C ALA A 2 -12.78 -0.11 -20.45
N GLY A 3 -13.09 0.92 -19.67
CA GLY A 3 -12.22 2.07 -19.44
C GLY A 3 -10.93 1.73 -18.68
N THR A 4 -9.87 2.46 -19.01
CA THR A 4 -8.51 2.43 -18.46
C THR A 4 -8.40 2.88 -16.99
N HIS A 5 -9.49 2.80 -16.22
CA HIS A 5 -9.58 3.27 -14.84
C HIS A 5 -9.61 2.10 -13.86
N LEU A 6 -9.00 2.28 -12.69
CA LEU A 6 -9.05 1.31 -11.61
C LEU A 6 -10.50 1.16 -11.11
N GLN A 7 -11.11 0.00 -11.34
CA GLN A 7 -12.48 -0.25 -10.92
C GLN A 7 -12.54 -0.49 -9.41
N SER A 8 -12.69 0.61 -8.65
CA SER A 8 -12.83 0.61 -7.19
C SER A 8 -13.79 -0.46 -6.63
N PRO A 9 -14.99 -0.71 -7.21
CA PRO A 9 -15.90 -1.77 -6.73
C PRO A 9 -15.26 -3.17 -6.74
N ARG A 10 -14.43 -3.47 -7.75
CA ARG A 10 -13.76 -4.77 -7.87
C ARG A 10 -12.68 -4.97 -6.82
N ILE A 11 -12.01 -3.89 -6.38
CA ILE A 11 -11.00 -3.96 -5.32
C ILE A 11 -11.66 -4.34 -4.00
N THR A 12 -12.74 -3.66 -3.63
CA THR A 12 -13.50 -3.97 -2.40
C THR A 12 -14.03 -5.41 -2.41
N GLU A 13 -14.60 -5.87 -3.53
CA GLU A 13 -15.05 -7.26 -3.70
C GLU A 13 -13.90 -8.26 -3.51
N THR A 14 -12.72 -7.94 -4.06
CA THR A 14 -11.53 -8.80 -3.91
C THR A 14 -11.08 -8.89 -2.45
N VAL A 15 -11.08 -7.76 -1.72
CA VAL A 15 -10.76 -7.74 -0.28
C VAL A 15 -11.79 -8.56 0.52
N GLU A 16 -13.07 -8.47 0.16
CA GLU A 16 -14.14 -9.22 0.81
C GLU A 16 -14.02 -10.74 0.59
N ILE A 17 -13.70 -11.16 -0.64
CA ILE A 17 -13.39 -12.57 -0.94
C ILE A 17 -12.17 -13.04 -0.15
N LEU A 18 -11.12 -12.23 -0.06
CA LEU A 18 -9.91 -12.56 0.70
C LEU A 18 -10.21 -12.68 2.21
N SER A 19 -11.00 -11.77 2.78
CA SER A 19 -11.42 -11.84 4.20
C SER A 19 -12.18 -13.14 4.49
N ARG A 20 -13.09 -13.56 3.59
CA ARG A 20 -13.79 -14.84 3.72
C ARG A 20 -12.82 -16.03 3.70
N ARG A 21 -11.91 -16.08 2.72
CA ARG A 21 -10.88 -17.14 2.63
C ARG A 21 -10.00 -17.23 3.88
N ILE A 22 -9.58 -16.09 4.42
CA ILE A 22 -8.77 -16.02 5.65
C ILE A 22 -9.59 -16.53 6.84
N ARG A 23 -10.85 -16.12 6.97
CA ARG A 23 -11.73 -16.52 8.06
C ARG A 23 -12.05 -18.02 8.06
N GLU A 24 -12.31 -18.58 6.89
CA GLU A 24 -12.57 -20.02 6.71
C GLU A 24 -11.36 -20.87 7.11
N ARG A 25 -10.13 -20.40 6.82
CA ARG A 25 -8.90 -21.16 7.08
C ARG A 25 -8.27 -20.89 8.45
N PHE A 26 -8.36 -19.65 8.93
CA PHE A 26 -7.68 -19.15 10.12
C PHE A 26 -8.61 -18.31 11.01
N PRO A 27 -9.68 -18.90 11.57
CA PRO A 27 -10.71 -18.15 12.30
C PRO A 27 -10.17 -17.41 13.53
N GLU A 28 -9.24 -18.04 14.27
CA GLU A 28 -8.65 -17.52 15.51
C GLU A 28 -7.41 -16.62 15.27
N ALA A 29 -6.94 -16.49 14.03
CA ALA A 29 -5.73 -15.73 13.75
C ALA A 29 -5.99 -14.21 13.74
N GLY A 30 -5.07 -13.44 14.32
CA GLY A 30 -5.09 -11.97 14.29
C GLY A 30 -5.17 -11.39 12.88
N LEU A 31 -4.74 -12.15 11.86
CA LEU A 31 -4.81 -11.77 10.45
C LEU A 31 -6.23 -11.44 9.98
N ASN A 32 -7.27 -12.11 10.52
CA ASN A 32 -8.66 -11.83 10.19
C ASN A 32 -9.03 -10.39 10.59
N LYS A 33 -8.59 -9.93 11.77
CA LYS A 33 -8.83 -8.55 12.24
C LYS A 33 -8.17 -7.53 11.30
N VAL A 34 -6.93 -7.79 10.89
CA VAL A 34 -6.20 -6.91 9.96
C VAL A 34 -6.87 -6.87 8.59
N CYS A 35 -7.35 -8.02 8.08
CA CYS A 35 -8.04 -8.07 6.81
C CYS A 35 -9.42 -7.36 6.84
N ASN A 36 -10.14 -7.44 7.96
CA ASN A 36 -11.37 -6.68 8.12
C ASN A 36 -11.10 -5.17 8.17
N HIS A 37 -10.02 -4.74 8.84
CA HIS A 37 -9.61 -3.34 8.81
C HIS A 37 -9.22 -2.89 7.38
N LEU A 38 -8.55 -3.74 6.60
CA LEU A 38 -8.29 -3.49 5.18
C LEU A 38 -9.59 -3.35 4.37
N LEU A 39 -10.61 -4.16 4.66
CA LEU A 39 -11.93 -4.09 4.00
C LEU A 39 -12.67 -2.79 4.32
N GLU A 40 -12.67 -2.38 5.58
CA GLU A 40 -13.24 -1.11 6.02
C GLU A 40 -12.53 0.05 5.33
N PHE A 41 -11.19 0.02 5.31
CA PHE A 41 -10.39 1.02 4.62
C PHE A 41 -10.67 1.04 3.11
N ALA A 42 -10.82 -0.11 2.45
CA ALA A 42 -11.14 -0.18 1.03
C ALA A 42 -12.50 0.48 0.70
N ARG A 43 -13.50 0.26 1.56
CA ARG A 43 -14.83 0.89 1.44
C ARG A 43 -14.75 2.41 1.63
N GLU A 44 -13.98 2.87 2.62
CA GLU A 44 -13.77 4.30 2.84
C GLU A 44 -12.96 4.94 1.70
N ALA A 45 -11.96 4.23 1.18
CA ALA A 45 -11.13 4.68 0.07
C ALA A 45 -11.94 4.89 -1.21
N GLN A 46 -12.91 4.01 -1.49
CA GLN A 46 -13.84 4.18 -2.62
C GLN A 46 -14.59 5.52 -2.53
N LYS A 47 -15.14 5.84 -1.35
CA LYS A 47 -15.87 7.10 -1.13
C LYS A 47 -14.93 8.30 -1.20
N THR A 48 -13.79 8.21 -0.51
CA THR A 48 -12.84 9.31 -0.37
C THR A 48 -12.13 9.64 -1.67
N SER A 49 -11.72 8.64 -2.44
CA SER A 49 -11.13 8.81 -3.79
C SER A 49 -12.09 9.59 -4.69
N HIS A 50 -13.35 9.15 -4.77
CA HIS A 50 -14.37 9.83 -5.57
C HIS A 50 -14.65 11.27 -5.08
N ASP A 51 -14.62 11.52 -3.77
CA ASP A 51 -14.76 12.87 -3.21
C ASP A 51 -13.54 13.76 -3.49
N ILE A 52 -12.34 13.19 -3.62
CA ILE A 52 -11.11 13.90 -4.00
C ILE A 52 -11.13 14.27 -5.49
N SER A 53 -11.64 13.40 -6.35
CA SER A 53 -11.81 13.66 -7.78
C SER A 53 -12.73 14.85 -8.05
N ARG A 54 -13.77 15.02 -7.23
CA ARG A 54 -14.77 16.06 -7.46
C ARG A 54 -14.24 17.48 -7.20
N PRO A 55 -14.63 18.46 -8.02
CA PRO A 55 -14.27 19.85 -7.78
C PRO A 55 -14.90 20.34 -6.47
N MET A 56 -14.11 21.01 -5.63
CA MET A 56 -14.60 21.57 -4.36
C MET A 56 -15.34 22.90 -4.62
N TYR A 57 -16.64 22.82 -4.94
CA TYR A 57 -17.47 24.01 -5.23
C TYR A 57 -17.41 25.07 -4.13
N GLY A 58 -17.33 24.67 -2.84
CA GLY A 58 -17.19 25.63 -1.74
C GLY A 58 -15.93 26.49 -1.84
N VAL A 59 -14.78 25.89 -2.18
CA VAL A 59 -13.52 26.63 -2.39
C VAL A 59 -13.65 27.57 -3.59
N ARG A 60 -14.30 27.12 -4.67
CA ARG A 60 -14.55 27.93 -5.87
C ARG A 60 -15.50 29.10 -5.64
N VAL A 61 -16.54 28.90 -4.82
CA VAL A 61 -17.50 29.97 -4.47
C VAL A 61 -16.81 31.00 -3.57
N ILE A 62 -16.06 30.56 -2.55
CA ILE A 62 -15.33 31.47 -1.66
C ILE A 62 -14.26 32.25 -2.43
N SER A 63 -13.49 31.57 -3.29
CA SER A 63 -12.49 32.25 -4.12
C SER A 63 -13.13 33.23 -5.10
N GLY A 64 -14.20 32.82 -5.79
CA GLY A 64 -14.95 33.69 -6.70
C GLY A 64 -15.55 34.91 -6.00
N LEU A 65 -16.10 34.72 -4.79
CA LEU A 65 -16.68 35.81 -3.99
C LEU A 65 -15.59 36.78 -3.53
N LEU A 66 -14.43 36.30 -3.10
CA LEU A 66 -13.30 37.16 -2.74
C LEU A 66 -12.78 37.96 -3.93
N VAL A 67 -12.62 37.31 -5.09
CA VAL A 67 -12.22 37.99 -6.33
C VAL A 67 -13.24 39.05 -6.74
N PHE A 68 -14.54 38.73 -6.65
CA PHE A 68 -15.61 39.68 -6.91
C PHE A 68 -15.57 40.86 -5.95
N LEU A 69 -15.37 40.62 -4.65
CA LEU A 69 -15.31 41.68 -3.63
C LEU A 69 -14.10 42.59 -3.85
N PHE A 70 -12.93 42.04 -4.20
CA PHE A 70 -11.77 42.83 -4.62
C PHE A 70 -12.11 43.69 -5.85
N ALA A 71 -12.68 43.11 -6.90
CA ALA A 71 -13.07 43.84 -8.10
C ALA A 71 -14.10 44.95 -7.82
N ALA A 72 -15.06 44.70 -6.93
CA ALA A 72 -16.08 45.66 -6.53
C ALA A 72 -15.48 46.85 -5.77
N VAL A 73 -14.55 46.61 -4.85
CA VAL A 73 -13.83 47.68 -4.14
C VAL A 73 -13.01 48.53 -5.11
N PHE A 74 -12.31 47.89 -6.07
CA PHE A 74 -11.58 48.61 -7.11
C PHE A 74 -12.50 49.46 -8.00
N ALA A 75 -13.61 48.90 -8.47
CA ALA A 75 -14.57 49.62 -9.30
C ALA A 75 -15.23 50.79 -8.54
N TRP A 76 -15.60 50.57 -7.27
CA TRP A 76 -16.17 51.61 -6.42
C TRP A 76 -15.18 52.75 -6.17
N SER A 77 -13.92 52.40 -5.88
CA SER A 77 -12.83 53.36 -5.72
C SER A 77 -12.66 54.20 -6.98
N PHE A 78 -12.52 53.55 -8.14
CA PHE A 78 -12.36 54.23 -9.44
C PHE A 78 -13.53 55.16 -9.77
N ALA A 79 -14.77 54.74 -9.49
CA ALA A 79 -15.96 55.57 -9.71
C ALA A 79 -16.04 56.81 -8.81
N HIS A 80 -15.41 56.77 -7.62
CA HIS A 80 -15.39 57.88 -6.67
C HIS A 80 -14.09 58.70 -6.72
N VAL A 81 -13.14 58.36 -7.60
CA VAL A 81 -11.94 59.18 -7.83
C VAL A 81 -12.37 60.53 -8.39
N ARG A 82 -12.19 61.59 -7.60
CA ARG A 82 -12.26 62.97 -8.08
C ARG A 82 -10.87 63.38 -8.54
N MET A 83 -10.74 63.80 -9.79
CA MET A 83 -9.48 64.32 -10.33
C MET A 83 -9.11 65.62 -9.59
N PRO A 84 -7.97 65.66 -8.88
CA PRO A 84 -7.47 66.90 -8.30
C PRO A 84 -7.16 67.91 -9.42
N GLN A 85 -7.55 69.17 -9.26
CA GLN A 85 -7.18 70.25 -10.19
C GLN A 85 -5.74 70.77 -9.96
N GLN A 86 -5.03 70.26 -8.96
CA GLN A 86 -3.64 70.64 -8.64
C GLN A 86 -2.62 69.75 -9.36
N GLN A 87 -1.44 70.31 -9.66
CA GLN A 87 -0.33 69.57 -10.25
C GLN A 87 0.15 68.50 -9.26
N LEU A 88 0.17 67.24 -9.71
CA LEU A 88 0.69 66.11 -8.92
C LEU A 88 2.18 66.36 -8.61
N LEU A 89 2.53 66.32 -7.33
CA LEU A 89 3.92 66.37 -6.90
C LEU A 89 4.61 65.04 -7.22
N ALA A 90 5.94 65.06 -7.42
CA ALA A 90 6.70 63.85 -7.77
C ALA A 90 6.59 62.74 -6.69
N ASN A 91 6.42 63.12 -5.42
CA ASN A 91 6.20 62.18 -4.31
C ASN A 91 4.84 61.47 -4.41
N GLU A 92 3.77 62.18 -4.79
CA GLU A 92 2.43 61.63 -4.96
C GLU A 92 2.38 60.65 -6.12
N PHE A 93 3.12 60.93 -7.21
CA PHE A 93 3.25 60.00 -8.33
C PHE A 93 3.95 58.70 -7.92
N VAL A 94 5.08 58.81 -7.21
CA VAL A 94 5.81 57.63 -6.70
C VAL A 94 4.92 56.82 -5.75
N GLN A 95 4.17 57.49 -4.87
CA GLN A 95 3.25 56.82 -3.94
C GLN A 95 2.10 56.11 -4.68
N MET A 96 1.56 56.70 -5.74
CA MET A 96 0.51 56.06 -6.55
C MET A 96 1.04 54.82 -7.28
N VAL A 97 2.26 54.89 -7.82
CA VAL A 97 2.94 53.74 -8.44
C VAL A 97 3.20 52.63 -7.42
N ASP A 98 3.72 52.97 -6.24
CA ASP A 98 3.98 52.00 -5.16
C ASP A 98 2.69 51.33 -4.66
N ALA A 99 1.62 52.10 -4.47
CA ALA A 99 0.30 51.56 -4.11
C ALA A 99 -0.25 50.62 -5.20
N GLY A 100 -0.14 51.00 -6.48
CA GLY A 100 -0.56 50.17 -7.61
C GLY A 100 0.25 48.87 -7.70
N PHE A 101 1.56 48.93 -7.48
CA PHE A 101 2.44 47.76 -7.50
C PHE A 101 2.11 46.78 -6.36
N ASN A 102 1.96 47.28 -5.12
CA ASN A 102 1.54 46.46 -3.99
C ASN A 102 0.17 45.82 -4.21
N ALA A 103 -0.78 46.58 -4.76
CA ALA A 103 -2.11 46.07 -5.11
C ALA A 103 -2.04 44.91 -6.11
N ILE A 104 -1.24 45.05 -7.18
CA ILE A 104 -1.06 44.00 -8.18
C ILE A 104 -0.42 42.75 -7.57
N LEU A 105 0.64 42.93 -6.78
CA LEU A 105 1.33 41.80 -6.12
C LEU A 105 0.40 41.05 -5.16
N LEU A 106 -0.29 41.76 -4.27
CA LEU A 106 -1.21 41.15 -3.31
C LEU A 106 -2.38 40.45 -4.00
N THR A 107 -2.93 41.06 -5.05
CA THR A 107 -4.01 40.45 -5.85
C THR A 107 -3.53 39.19 -6.57
N GLY A 108 -2.36 39.24 -7.20
CA GLY A 108 -1.74 38.09 -7.86
C GLY A 108 -1.47 36.94 -6.90
N LEU A 109 -0.89 37.24 -5.73
CA LEU A 109 -0.65 36.25 -4.68
C LEU A 109 -1.96 35.65 -4.16
N THR A 110 -2.98 36.47 -3.98
CA THR A 110 -4.31 36.03 -3.52
C THR A 110 -4.95 35.07 -4.52
N LEU A 111 -4.95 35.43 -5.81
CA LEU A 111 -5.47 34.57 -6.88
C LEU A 111 -4.72 33.24 -6.96
N PHE A 112 -3.39 33.28 -6.89
CA PHE A 112 -2.55 32.08 -6.86
C PHE A 112 -2.82 31.20 -5.63
N PHE A 113 -2.95 31.82 -4.45
CA PHE A 113 -3.25 31.13 -3.20
C PHE A 113 -4.59 30.40 -3.31
N PHE A 114 -5.65 31.08 -3.75
CA PHE A 114 -6.98 30.46 -3.88
C PHE A 114 -7.03 29.39 -4.98
N GLY A 115 -6.34 29.60 -6.11
CA GLY A 115 -6.22 28.60 -7.17
C GLY A 115 -5.51 27.33 -6.70
N SER A 116 -4.49 27.47 -5.84
CA SER A 116 -3.74 26.32 -5.30
C SER A 116 -4.35 25.68 -4.05
N LEU A 117 -5.26 26.38 -3.35
CA LEU A 117 -5.85 25.91 -2.09
C LEU A 117 -6.62 24.60 -2.26
N GLU A 118 -7.41 24.46 -3.34
CA GLU A 118 -8.14 23.23 -3.65
C GLU A 118 -7.19 22.03 -3.73
N THR A 119 -6.10 22.16 -4.51
CA THR A 119 -5.08 21.12 -4.66
C THR A 119 -4.41 20.78 -3.34
N ARG A 120 -4.03 21.78 -2.53
CA ARG A 120 -3.39 21.54 -1.21
C ARG A 120 -4.31 20.80 -0.26
N VAL A 121 -5.61 21.14 -0.22
CA VAL A 121 -6.60 20.46 0.61
C VAL A 121 -6.79 19.01 0.16
N LYS A 122 -6.94 18.78 -1.15
CA LYS A 122 -7.06 17.43 -1.74
C LYS A 122 -5.83 16.59 -1.47
N ARG A 123 -4.63 17.13 -1.70
CA ARG A 123 -3.35 16.50 -1.39
C ARG A 123 -3.26 16.10 0.08
N GLY A 124 -3.60 17.00 1.00
CA GLY A 124 -3.59 16.70 2.43
C GLY A 124 -4.57 15.59 2.84
N ARG A 125 -5.68 15.39 2.11
CA ARG A 125 -6.59 14.24 2.31
C ARG A 125 -5.98 12.96 1.77
N ALA A 126 -5.44 12.99 0.55
CA ALA A 126 -4.78 11.84 -0.07
C ALA A 126 -3.59 11.34 0.77
N LEU A 127 -2.68 12.24 1.17
CA LEU A 127 -1.52 11.88 1.98
C LEU A 127 -1.91 11.26 3.32
N ARG A 128 -2.93 11.77 4.01
CA ARG A 128 -3.44 11.17 5.26
C ARG A 128 -3.90 9.73 5.04
N ALA A 129 -4.70 9.49 4.01
CA ALA A 129 -5.14 8.14 3.67
C ALA A 129 -3.97 7.21 3.30
N LEU A 130 -2.97 7.71 2.55
CA LEU A 130 -1.77 6.94 2.22
C LEU A 130 -0.91 6.63 3.46
N HIS A 131 -0.85 7.52 4.45
CA HIS A 131 -0.19 7.24 5.72
C HIS A 131 -0.89 6.13 6.51
N GLU A 132 -2.22 6.08 6.51
CA GLU A 132 -2.99 5.01 7.13
C GLU A 132 -2.75 3.66 6.42
N LEU A 133 -2.75 3.63 5.08
CA LEU A 133 -2.38 2.44 4.31
C LEU A 133 -0.95 1.96 4.60
N ARG A 134 0.00 2.89 4.72
CA ARG A 134 1.39 2.58 5.09
C ARG A 134 1.44 1.94 6.47
N SER A 135 0.69 2.47 7.44
CA SER A 135 0.57 1.87 8.77
C SER A 135 0.01 0.45 8.69
N LEU A 136 -1.04 0.23 7.88
CA LEU A 136 -1.64 -1.09 7.68
C LEU A 136 -0.65 -2.08 7.05
N ALA A 137 0.16 -1.65 6.08
CA ALA A 137 1.23 -2.47 5.50
C ALA A 137 2.23 -2.93 6.58
N HIS A 138 2.64 -2.03 7.47
CA HIS A 138 3.51 -2.37 8.60
C HIS A 138 2.82 -3.31 9.61
N VAL A 139 1.52 -3.15 9.87
CA VAL A 139 0.77 -4.07 10.73
C VAL A 139 0.73 -5.49 10.13
N ILE A 140 0.57 -5.60 8.80
CA ILE A 140 0.65 -6.89 8.10
C ILE A 140 2.04 -7.52 8.27
N ASP A 141 3.10 -6.73 8.11
CA ASP A 141 4.49 -7.17 8.33
C ASP A 141 4.73 -7.64 9.78
N MET A 142 4.19 -6.93 10.78
CA MET A 142 4.26 -7.35 12.19
C MET A 142 3.62 -8.72 12.44
N HIS A 143 2.52 -9.04 11.74
CA HIS A 143 1.89 -10.36 11.79
C HIS A 143 2.75 -11.47 11.16
N GLN A 144 3.84 -11.13 10.46
CA GLN A 144 4.80 -12.08 9.88
C GLN A 144 6.02 -12.36 10.77
N LEU A 145 6.26 -11.57 11.82
CA LEU A 145 7.51 -11.68 12.60
C LEU A 145 7.71 -13.07 13.21
N THR A 146 6.62 -13.71 13.67
CA THR A 146 6.65 -15.05 14.26
C THR A 146 6.50 -16.18 13.25
N LYS A 147 6.30 -15.83 11.97
CA LYS A 147 6.05 -16.73 10.85
C LYS A 147 7.37 -17.02 10.15
N ASP A 148 8.14 -17.90 10.77
CA ASP A 148 9.48 -18.30 10.35
C ASP A 148 9.46 -19.75 9.84
N PRO A 149 9.87 -20.01 8.58
CA PRO A 149 10.03 -21.36 8.04
C PRO A 149 10.91 -22.28 8.89
N GLU A 150 12.03 -21.78 9.43
CA GLU A 150 13.01 -22.65 10.11
C GLU A 150 12.42 -23.35 11.33
N ARG A 151 11.44 -22.70 11.99
CA ARG A 151 10.73 -23.26 13.15
C ARG A 151 9.84 -24.43 12.81
N VAL A 152 9.36 -24.51 11.57
CA VAL A 152 8.59 -25.66 11.06
C VAL A 152 9.54 -26.77 10.60
N LEU A 153 10.69 -26.40 10.02
CA LEU A 153 11.64 -27.34 9.43
C LEU A 153 12.60 -27.98 10.44
N SER A 154 12.87 -27.32 11.56
CA SER A 154 13.79 -27.79 12.61
C SER A 154 13.15 -27.67 14.00
N PRO A 155 12.09 -28.46 14.28
CA PRO A 155 11.46 -28.48 15.59
C PRO A 155 12.44 -28.95 16.68
N GLY A 156 12.46 -28.26 17.83
CA GLY A 156 13.26 -28.66 19.00
C GLY A 156 14.41 -27.72 19.39
N ARG A 157 14.61 -26.61 18.68
CA ARG A 157 15.58 -25.54 19.04
C ARG A 157 14.94 -24.33 19.73
N GLU A 158 13.70 -24.44 20.16
CA GLU A 158 12.93 -23.36 20.77
C GLU A 158 13.31 -23.15 22.25
N THR A 159 13.39 -21.90 22.69
CA THR A 159 13.51 -21.52 24.11
C THR A 159 12.13 -21.34 24.73
N GLU A 160 12.02 -21.26 26.07
CA GLU A 160 10.72 -21.06 26.76
C GLU A 160 9.94 -19.82 26.28
N SER A 161 10.66 -18.76 25.92
CA SER A 161 10.08 -17.50 25.42
C SER A 161 9.93 -17.45 23.90
N SER A 162 10.31 -18.51 23.18
CA SER A 162 10.11 -18.58 21.74
C SER A 162 8.60 -18.62 21.43
N PRO A 163 8.14 -17.97 20.35
CA PRO A 163 6.76 -18.13 19.89
C PRO A 163 6.44 -19.60 19.69
N LYS A 164 5.21 -20.05 19.99
CA LYS A 164 4.82 -21.47 19.80
C LYS A 164 4.57 -21.79 18.34
N SER A 165 5.02 -22.94 17.85
CA SER A 165 4.76 -23.38 16.47
C SER A 165 3.40 -24.08 16.43
N THR A 166 2.37 -23.39 15.93
CA THR A 166 1.00 -23.91 15.89
C THR A 166 0.50 -24.24 14.48
N MET A 167 1.37 -24.08 13.47
CA MET A 167 0.99 -24.19 12.05
C MET A 167 1.83 -25.26 11.35
N THR A 168 1.19 -26.04 10.48
CA THR A 168 1.90 -26.93 9.54
C THR A 168 2.59 -26.13 8.43
N SER A 169 3.53 -26.75 7.70
CA SER A 169 4.19 -26.14 6.51
C SER A 169 3.16 -25.56 5.53
N PHE A 170 2.14 -26.34 5.19
CA PHE A 170 1.04 -25.91 4.33
C PHE A 170 0.25 -24.72 4.90
N GLN A 171 -0.09 -24.75 6.19
CA GLN A 171 -0.81 -23.65 6.83
C GLN A 171 0.03 -22.36 6.86
N LEU A 172 1.32 -22.47 7.17
CA LEU A 172 2.23 -21.33 7.16
C LEU A 172 2.35 -20.73 5.75
N ASN A 173 2.51 -21.58 4.73
CA ASN A 173 2.54 -21.16 3.34
C ASN A 173 1.28 -20.38 2.94
N ARG A 174 0.08 -20.92 3.22
CA ARG A 174 -1.19 -20.23 2.94
C ARG A 174 -1.34 -18.91 3.72
N TYR A 175 -0.87 -18.87 4.96
CA TYR A 175 -0.88 -17.65 5.77
C TYR A 175 -0.02 -16.55 5.14
N LEU A 176 1.21 -16.91 4.75
CA LEU A 176 2.15 -16.01 4.07
C LEU A 176 1.59 -15.51 2.72
N ASP A 177 0.98 -16.39 1.93
CA ASP A 177 0.30 -16.01 0.68
C ASP A 177 -0.78 -14.96 0.90
N TYR A 178 -1.69 -15.18 1.87
CA TYR A 178 -2.72 -14.21 2.19
C TYR A 178 -2.16 -12.84 2.59
N CYS A 179 -1.03 -12.81 3.29
CA CYS A 179 -0.39 -11.57 3.68
C CYS A 179 0.19 -10.83 2.47
N SER A 180 0.73 -11.56 1.49
CA SER A 180 1.17 -10.99 0.22
C SER A 180 0.00 -10.47 -0.61
N GLU A 181 -1.13 -11.20 -0.66
CA GLU A 181 -2.37 -10.74 -1.30
C GLU A 181 -2.88 -9.44 -0.65
N MET A 182 -2.86 -9.35 0.69
CA MET A 182 -3.23 -8.13 1.41
C MET A 182 -2.31 -6.95 1.08
N LEU A 183 -0.99 -7.16 1.01
CA LEU A 183 -0.03 -6.11 0.63
C LEU A 183 -0.24 -5.62 -0.80
N ALA A 184 -0.54 -6.52 -1.74
CA ALA A 184 -0.88 -6.15 -3.11
C ALA A 184 -2.17 -5.31 -3.17
N LEU A 185 -3.17 -5.64 -2.34
CA LEU A 185 -4.40 -4.86 -2.21
C LEU A 185 -4.14 -3.48 -1.58
N VAL A 186 -3.28 -3.37 -0.57
CA VAL A 186 -2.86 -2.07 -0.01
C VAL A 186 -2.29 -1.15 -1.09
N GLY A 187 -1.38 -1.65 -1.95
CA GLY A 187 -0.84 -0.88 -3.08
C GLY A 187 -1.93 -0.41 -4.05
N LYS A 188 -2.84 -1.33 -4.45
CA LYS A 188 -3.96 -1.02 -5.35
C LYS A 188 -4.94 -0.01 -4.77
N ILE A 189 -5.22 -0.06 -3.47
CA ILE A 189 -6.07 0.93 -2.79
C ILE A 189 -5.36 2.29 -2.75
N GLY A 190 -4.03 2.32 -2.54
CA GLY A 190 -3.24 3.54 -2.62
C GLY A 190 -3.36 4.22 -3.99
N ALA A 191 -3.25 3.44 -5.07
CA ALA A 191 -3.37 3.94 -6.43
C ALA A 191 -4.75 4.56 -6.74
N LEU A 192 -5.83 4.14 -6.07
CA LEU A 192 -7.16 4.76 -6.25
C LEU A 192 -7.18 6.24 -5.88
N TYR A 193 -6.32 6.70 -4.96
CA TYR A 193 -6.31 8.10 -4.55
C TYR A 193 -5.71 9.06 -5.59
N VAL A 194 -4.99 8.54 -6.58
CA VAL A 194 -4.32 9.32 -7.61
C VAL A 194 -4.81 9.01 -9.03
N ASP A 195 -5.76 8.08 -9.19
CA ASP A 195 -6.32 7.69 -10.50
C ASP A 195 -6.93 8.88 -11.26
N GLU A 196 -7.71 9.72 -10.57
CA GLU A 196 -8.35 10.92 -11.13
C GLU A 196 -7.77 12.23 -10.55
N PHE A 197 -6.76 12.14 -9.68
CA PHE A 197 -6.10 13.29 -9.03
C PHE A 197 -4.58 13.24 -9.27
N THR A 198 -4.15 13.90 -10.34
CA THR A 198 -2.75 13.91 -10.79
C THR A 198 -1.92 15.00 -10.10
N ASP A 199 -1.70 14.85 -8.80
CA ASP A 199 -0.80 15.71 -8.02
C ASP A 199 0.54 15.00 -7.79
N THR A 200 1.65 15.67 -8.15
CA THR A 200 2.99 15.06 -8.14
C THR A 200 3.37 14.48 -6.78
N GLU A 201 3.11 15.21 -5.69
CA GLU A 201 3.44 14.76 -4.33
C GLU A 201 2.57 13.57 -3.89
N ALA A 202 1.28 13.58 -4.26
CA ALA A 202 0.41 12.44 -3.98
C ALA A 202 0.83 11.17 -4.76
N VAL A 203 1.22 11.32 -6.04
CA VAL A 203 1.70 10.21 -6.88
C VAL A 203 3.01 9.64 -6.33
N GLU A 204 3.94 10.49 -5.90
CA GLU A 204 5.19 10.05 -5.26
C GLU A 204 4.92 9.25 -3.98
N ALA A 205 4.00 9.72 -3.13
CA ALA A 205 3.61 9.00 -1.92
C ALA A 205 2.96 7.63 -2.21
N VAL A 206 2.24 7.48 -3.32
CA VAL A 206 1.73 6.17 -3.79
C VAL A 206 2.88 5.27 -4.23
N ASN A 207 3.83 5.79 -5.02
CA ASN A 207 4.99 5.02 -5.46
C ASN A 207 5.82 4.51 -4.26
N ASP A 208 5.97 5.32 -3.21
CA ASP A 208 6.63 4.91 -1.97
C ASP A 208 5.88 3.75 -1.27
N LEU A 209 4.55 3.82 -1.24
CA LEU A 209 3.71 2.76 -0.68
C LEU A 209 3.81 1.46 -1.50
N GLU A 210 3.83 1.56 -2.84
CA GLU A 210 4.00 0.42 -3.73
C GLU A 210 5.39 -0.22 -3.59
N SER A 211 6.43 0.60 -3.46
CA SER A 211 7.79 0.14 -3.19
C SER A 211 7.88 -0.60 -1.85
N LEU A 212 7.28 -0.04 -0.79
CA LEU A 212 7.22 -0.67 0.53
C LEU A 212 6.49 -2.02 0.50
N THR A 213 5.29 -2.06 -0.08
CA THR A 213 4.46 -3.28 -0.14
C THR A 213 5.10 -4.35 -1.01
N THR A 214 5.78 -3.96 -2.11
CA THR A 214 6.60 -4.87 -2.92
C THR A 214 7.79 -5.41 -2.14
N GLY A 215 8.45 -4.58 -1.35
CA GLY A 215 9.56 -4.97 -0.47
C GLY A 215 9.15 -6.03 0.56
N PHE A 216 8.02 -5.83 1.24
CA PHE A 216 7.46 -6.82 2.17
C PHE A 216 7.03 -8.10 1.46
N SER A 217 6.35 -8.00 0.32
CA SER A 217 5.94 -9.17 -0.47
C SER A 217 7.14 -10.02 -0.88
N ARG A 218 8.27 -9.39 -1.24
CA ARG A 218 9.52 -10.09 -1.58
C ARG A 218 10.09 -10.86 -0.38
N LYS A 219 10.09 -10.28 0.82
CA LYS A 219 10.51 -10.97 2.05
C LYS A 219 9.63 -12.17 2.36
N ILE A 220 8.31 -12.03 2.14
CA ILE A 220 7.37 -13.14 2.31
C ILE A 220 7.64 -14.25 1.29
N TRP A 221 7.89 -13.89 0.03
CA TRP A 221 8.20 -14.85 -1.03
C TRP A 221 9.47 -15.66 -0.74
N GLN A 222 10.49 -15.02 -0.15
CA GLN A 222 11.69 -15.72 0.33
C GLN A 222 11.35 -16.79 1.38
N LYS A 223 10.46 -16.48 2.33
CA LYS A 223 9.99 -17.46 3.33
C LYS A 223 9.23 -18.62 2.70
N ILE A 224 8.37 -18.32 1.73
CA ILE A 224 7.61 -19.33 0.97
C ILE A 224 8.55 -20.28 0.22
N ASN A 225 9.58 -19.76 -0.46
CA ASN A 225 10.56 -20.58 -1.17
C ASN A 225 11.30 -21.55 -0.24
N ILE A 226 11.70 -21.08 0.94
CA ILE A 226 12.40 -21.93 1.93
C ILE A 226 11.50 -23.10 2.35
N LEU A 227 10.20 -22.84 2.57
CA LEU A 227 9.23 -23.90 2.89
C LEU A 227 9.08 -24.89 1.74
N GLN A 228 8.92 -24.41 0.50
CA GLN A 228 8.74 -25.27 -0.67
C GLN A 228 9.95 -26.16 -0.94
N LEU A 229 11.16 -25.59 -0.88
CA LEU A 229 12.42 -26.35 -1.04
C LEU A 229 12.56 -27.46 0.01
N ALA A 230 12.10 -27.21 1.23
CA ALA A 230 12.17 -28.20 2.29
C ALA A 230 11.11 -29.29 2.15
N ASP A 231 9.88 -28.94 1.75
CA ASP A 231 8.84 -29.91 1.41
C ASP A 231 9.31 -30.82 0.24
N GLU A 232 9.96 -30.26 -0.78
CA GLU A 232 10.53 -31.02 -1.92
C GLU A 232 11.65 -31.97 -1.49
N ARG A 233 12.56 -31.53 -0.62
CA ARG A 233 13.61 -32.41 -0.07
C ARG A 233 13.03 -33.56 0.75
N GLN A 234 11.98 -33.29 1.53
CA GLN A 234 11.31 -34.31 2.32
C GLN A 234 10.59 -35.34 1.45
N TRP A 235 10.11 -34.94 0.26
CA TRP A 235 9.53 -35.86 -0.72
C TRP A 235 10.58 -36.74 -1.41
N HIS A 236 11.80 -36.24 -1.62
CA HIS A 236 12.86 -36.94 -2.36
C HIS A 236 13.81 -37.81 -1.52
N ASP A 237 13.82 -37.73 -0.19
CA ASP A 237 14.54 -38.70 0.64
C ASP A 237 13.67 -39.95 0.86
N PRO A 238 14.03 -41.13 0.29
CA PRO A 238 13.29 -42.34 0.56
C PRO A 238 13.39 -42.64 2.06
N SER A 239 12.23 -42.78 2.70
CA SER A 239 12.07 -43.15 4.11
C SER A 239 13.16 -44.12 4.57
N PRO A 240 13.69 -44.03 5.81
CA PRO A 240 14.68 -44.98 6.32
C PRO A 240 14.20 -46.45 6.27
N VAL A 241 12.89 -46.68 6.10
CA VAL A 241 12.27 -47.99 5.84
C VAL A 241 12.67 -48.58 4.47
N ALA A 242 12.84 -47.75 3.44
CA ALA A 242 13.26 -48.19 2.10
C ALA A 242 14.77 -48.54 2.06
N LYS A 243 15.61 -47.72 2.71
CA LYS A 243 17.06 -47.98 2.83
C LYS A 243 17.35 -49.27 3.62
N SER A 244 16.57 -49.55 4.67
CA SER A 244 16.69 -50.82 5.41
C SER A 244 16.17 -52.03 4.62
N ALA A 245 15.16 -51.86 3.76
CA ALA A 245 14.69 -52.92 2.85
C ALA A 245 15.70 -53.25 1.72
N GLU A 246 16.35 -52.25 1.13
CA GLU A 246 17.42 -52.46 0.14
C GLU A 246 18.65 -53.16 0.75
N THR A 247 19.06 -52.76 1.95
CA THR A 247 20.22 -53.38 2.64
C THR A 247 19.94 -54.85 3.03
N VAL A 248 18.69 -55.19 3.33
CA VAL A 248 18.27 -56.58 3.61
C VAL A 248 18.16 -57.41 2.32
N ALA A 249 17.75 -56.81 1.21
CA ALA A 249 17.70 -57.49 -0.08
C ALA A 249 19.11 -57.82 -0.61
N GLU A 250 20.08 -56.91 -0.44
CA GLU A 250 21.46 -57.08 -0.90
C GLU A 250 22.26 -58.09 -0.05
N SER A 251 21.89 -58.30 1.22
CA SER A 251 22.49 -59.33 2.09
C SER A 251 21.87 -60.74 1.93
N SER A 252 20.81 -60.88 1.12
CA SER A 252 20.13 -62.14 0.83
C SER A 252 20.64 -62.83 -0.45
N GLU A 253 21.61 -62.26 -1.16
CA GLU A 253 22.13 -62.86 -2.39
C GLU A 253 23.05 -64.05 -2.06
N VAL A 254 22.57 -65.26 -2.37
CA VAL A 254 23.25 -66.53 -2.15
C VAL A 254 24.57 -66.56 -2.95
N PRO A 255 25.73 -66.82 -2.32
CA PRO A 255 27.00 -66.83 -3.06
C PRO A 255 27.00 -67.99 -4.08
N PRO A 256 27.63 -67.78 -5.25
CA PRO A 256 27.63 -68.77 -6.32
C PRO A 256 28.29 -70.08 -5.88
N PRO A 257 27.82 -71.24 -6.38
CA PRO A 257 28.31 -72.55 -5.95
C PRO A 257 29.81 -72.69 -6.28
N GLN A 258 30.58 -73.14 -5.29
CA GLN A 258 32.01 -73.43 -5.46
C GLN A 258 32.21 -74.62 -6.42
N PRO A 259 33.21 -74.59 -7.31
CA PRO A 259 33.50 -75.69 -8.21
C PRO A 259 34.03 -76.92 -7.44
N PRO A 260 33.76 -78.15 -7.93
CA PRO A 260 34.15 -79.37 -7.23
C PRO A 260 35.67 -79.52 -7.16
N ALA A 261 36.15 -79.95 -6.00
CA ALA A 261 37.55 -80.27 -5.77
C ALA A 261 37.94 -81.50 -6.60
N THR A 262 38.94 -81.34 -7.47
CA THR A 262 39.57 -82.43 -8.21
C THR A 262 40.54 -83.16 -7.26
N GLU A 263 40.19 -84.39 -6.85
CA GLU A 263 41.14 -85.35 -6.31
C GLU A 263 41.80 -86.11 -7.47
N ALA A 264 43.11 -85.87 -7.68
CA ALA A 264 44.17 -86.79 -8.13
C ALA A 264 45.38 -86.01 -8.64
#